data_AF-A0A921NC50-F1
#
_entry.id   AF-A0A921NC50-F1
#
_cell.length_a   1.000
_cell.length_b   1.000
_cell.length_c   1.000
_cell.angle_alpha   90.00
_cell.angle_beta   90.00
_cell.angle_gamma   90.00
#
_symmetry.space_group_name_H-M   'P 1'
#
loop_
_entity.id
_entity.type
_entity.pdbx_description
1 polymer ?
#
loop_
_entity_poly.entity_id
_entity_poly.type
_entity_poly.pdbx_seq_one_letter_code
_entity_poly.pdbx_strand_id
1 'polypeptide(L)'
;MHSKQQLFQHLLPALQARTADLATLGEQVTVDQLFEYCMENRFRNHPLDALPVHQVVASIFRVTLADLQPSTVYCDVEEDEIRTLLYDVDI
;
A
#
# COMPACT_ATOMS: atom_id res chain seq x y z
N MET A 1 16.59 11.42 12.42
CA MET A 1 15.16 11.45 12.06
C MET A 1 15.02 12.28 10.80
N HIS A 2 15.20 11.65 9.64
CA HIS A 2 14.78 12.32 8.41
C HIS A 2 13.26 12.46 8.41
N SER A 3 12.76 13.65 8.11
CA SER A 3 11.32 13.88 7.95
C SER A 3 10.82 12.99 6.81
N LYS A 4 9.61 12.42 6.93
CA LYS A 4 8.98 11.58 5.87
C LYS A 4 9.09 12.21 4.46
N GLN A 5 9.03 13.54 4.38
CA GLN A 5 9.20 14.31 3.13
C GLN A 5 10.60 14.19 2.51
N GLN A 6 11.68 14.15 3.30
CA GLN A 6 13.04 13.98 2.76
C GLN A 6 13.25 12.58 2.20
N LEU A 7 12.71 11.57 2.88
CA LEU A 7 12.73 10.18 2.40
C LEU A 7 11.91 10.04 1.12
N PHE A 8 10.74 10.67 1.05
CA PHE A 8 9.93 10.70 -0.17
C PHE A 8 10.71 11.26 -1.35
N GLN A 9 11.40 12.40 -1.19
CA GLN A 9 12.20 13.00 -2.26
C GLN A 9 13.36 12.11 -2.74
N HIS A 10 14.00 11.37 -1.84
CA HIS A 10 15.06 10.42 -2.20
C HIS A 10 14.54 9.17 -2.90
N LEU A 11 13.35 8.70 -2.53
CA LEU A 11 12.76 7.48 -3.08
C LEU A 11 11.86 7.75 -4.29
N LEU A 12 11.49 9.01 -4.54
CA LEU A 12 10.65 9.45 -5.64
C LEU A 12 11.03 8.83 -7.00
N PRO A 13 12.30 8.85 -7.46
CA PRO A 13 12.65 8.25 -8.74
C PRO A 13 12.42 6.73 -8.79
N ALA A 14 12.64 6.02 -7.68
CA ALA A 14 12.38 4.59 -7.59
C ALA A 14 10.87 4.28 -7.56
N LEU A 15 10.09 5.09 -6.86
CA LEU A 15 8.63 4.96 -6.82
C LEU A 15 8.00 5.27 -8.18
N GLN A 16 8.49 6.30 -8.87
CA GLN A 16 8.06 6.65 -10.23
C GLN A 16 8.41 5.56 -11.24
N ALA A 17 9.62 5.02 -11.18
CA ALA A 17 10.02 3.90 -12.04
C ALA A 17 9.12 2.67 -11.79
N ARG A 18 8.87 2.33 -10.53
CA ARG A 18 8.03 1.19 -10.20
C ARG A 18 6.56 1.40 -10.60
N THR A 19 6.00 2.59 -10.39
CA THR A 19 4.64 2.90 -10.83
C THR A 19 4.52 2.90 -12.36
N ALA A 20 5.55 3.35 -13.09
CA ALA A 20 5.60 3.21 -14.53
C ALA A 20 5.61 1.73 -14.96
N ASP A 21 6.40 0.87 -14.30
CA ASP A 21 6.39 -0.57 -14.58
C ASP A 21 5.00 -1.18 -14.35
N LEU A 22 4.35 -0.84 -13.23
CA LEU A 22 2.99 -1.33 -12.93
C LEU A 22 1.95 -0.81 -13.93
N ALA A 23 2.10 0.43 -14.40
CA ALA A 23 1.25 0.99 -15.45
C ALA A 23 1.40 0.24 -16.78
N THR A 24 2.61 -0.24 -17.13
CA THR A 24 2.80 -1.09 -18.33
C THR A 24 2.12 -2.45 -18.22
N LEU A 25 1.86 -2.92 -17.00
CA LEU A 25 1.11 -4.15 -16.72
C LEU A 25 -0.40 -3.93 -16.70
N GLY A 26 -0.88 -2.70 -16.92
CA GLY A 26 -2.30 -2.34 -17.00
C GLY A 26 -2.89 -1.75 -15.71
N GLU A 27 -2.07 -1.46 -14.71
CA GLU A 27 -2.53 -1.09 -13.37
C GLU A 27 -2.24 0.38 -13.05
N GLN A 28 -3.26 1.12 -12.61
CA GLN A 28 -3.13 2.54 -12.27
C GLN A 28 -2.84 2.71 -10.77
N VAL A 29 -1.60 2.40 -10.37
CA VAL A 29 -1.11 2.67 -9.02
C VAL A 29 -0.45 4.05 -8.98
N THR A 30 -0.88 4.90 -8.07
CA THR A 30 -0.24 6.21 -7.87
C THR A 30 1.04 6.09 -7.03
N VAL A 31 1.96 7.03 -7.24
CA VAL A 31 3.23 7.10 -6.47
C VAL A 31 2.95 7.21 -4.98
N ASP A 32 1.92 7.96 -4.59
CA ASP A 32 1.53 8.15 -3.20
C ASP A 32 0.99 6.86 -2.58
N GLN A 33 0.12 6.12 -3.28
CA GLN A 33 -0.37 4.81 -2.82
C GLN A 33 0.76 3.80 -2.64
N LEU A 34 1.71 3.74 -3.59
CA LEU A 34 2.86 2.86 -3.48
C LEU A 34 3.75 3.25 -2.30
N PHE A 35 3.94 4.55 -2.06
CA PHE A 35 4.71 5.05 -0.94
C PHE A 35 4.04 4.74 0.40
N GLU A 36 2.74 4.99 0.53
CA GLU A 36 1.96 4.66 1.74
C GLU A 36 2.03 3.17 2.04
N TYR A 37 1.80 2.31 1.05
CA TYR A 37 1.93 0.86 1.22
C TYR A 37 3.32 0.46 1.72
N CYS A 38 4.37 1.00 1.11
CA CYS A 38 5.75 0.72 1.52
C CYS A 38 6.00 1.16 2.98
N MET A 39 5.50 2.33 3.37
CA MET A 39 5.66 2.87 4.72
C MET A 39 4.87 2.09 5.77
N GLU A 40 3.65 1.68 5.47
CA GLU A 40 2.73 1.05 6.42
C GLU A 40 2.90 -0.46 6.55
N ASN A 41 3.32 -1.15 5.48
CA ASN A 41 3.46 -2.61 5.50
C ASN A 41 4.92 -3.05 5.56
N ARG A 42 5.81 -2.48 4.72
CA ARG A 42 7.20 -2.96 4.62
C ARG A 42 8.16 -2.26 5.58
N PHE A 43 8.00 -0.96 5.79
CA PHE A 43 8.92 -0.16 6.61
C PHE A 43 8.37 0.19 7.99
N ARG A 44 7.17 -0.31 8.35
CA ARG A 44 6.52 -0.06 9.64
C ARG A 44 7.41 -0.32 10.85
N ASN A 45 8.16 -1.42 10.81
CA ASN A 45 9.00 -1.88 11.90
C ASN A 45 10.50 -1.62 11.65
N HIS A 46 10.85 -0.90 10.59
CA HIS A 46 12.25 -0.71 10.21
C HIS A 46 12.60 0.78 10.24
N PRO A 47 13.61 1.18 11.04
CA PRO A 47 14.12 2.54 10.97
C PRO A 47 14.75 2.75 9.59
N LEU A 48 14.05 3.49 8.72
CA LEU A 48 14.50 3.83 7.38
C LEU A 48 15.88 4.52 7.39
N ASP A 49 16.16 5.30 8.44
CA ASP A 49 17.46 5.94 8.69
C ASP A 49 18.62 4.92 8.84
N ALA A 50 18.32 3.66 9.19
CA ALA A 50 19.32 2.59 9.35
C ALA A 50 19.40 1.66 8.14
N LEU A 51 18.46 1.74 7.20
CA LEU A 51 18.44 0.90 6.02
C LEU A 51 19.26 1.54 4.89
N PRO A 52 20.17 0.80 4.24
CA PRO A 52 20.85 1.28 3.06
C PRO A 52 19.86 1.62 1.94
N VAL A 53 20.04 2.74 1.27
CA VAL A 53 19.14 3.21 0.19
C VAL A 53 18.89 2.13 -0.88
N HIS A 54 19.91 1.36 -1.25
CA HIS A 54 19.78 0.27 -2.23
C HIS A 54 18.82 -0.84 -1.77
N GLN A 55 18.75 -1.13 -0.46
CA GLN A 55 17.79 -2.09 0.08
C GLN A 55 16.37 -1.54 0.10
N VAL A 56 16.23 -0.24 0.39
CA VAL A 56 14.93 0.45 0.35
C VAL A 56 14.39 0.44 -1.08
N VAL A 57 15.23 0.79 -2.07
CA VAL A 57 14.87 0.72 -3.50
C VAL A 57 14.53 -0.70 -3.92
N ALA A 58 15.35 -1.70 -3.57
CA ALA A 58 15.07 -3.10 -3.89
C ALA A 58 13.74 -3.59 -3.27
N SER A 59 13.39 -3.10 -2.08
CA SER A 59 12.12 -3.41 -1.43
C SER A 59 10.92 -2.81 -2.18
N ILE A 60 11.06 -1.58 -2.71
CA ILE A 60 10.03 -0.94 -3.56
C ILE A 60 9.79 -1.77 -4.83
N PHE A 61 10.85 -2.20 -5.52
CA PHE A 61 10.72 -3.02 -6.72
C PHE A 61 10.21 -4.45 -6.46
N ARG A 62 10.28 -4.92 -5.21
CA ARG A 62 9.69 -6.19 -4.78
C ARG A 62 8.20 -6.12 -4.50
N VAL A 63 7.60 -4.92 -4.46
CA VAL A 63 6.15 -4.77 -4.30
C VAL A 63 5.47 -5.30 -5.56
N THR A 64 4.66 -6.32 -5.41
CA THR A 64 3.88 -6.93 -6.50
C THR A 64 2.46 -6.37 -6.53
N LEU A 65 1.72 -6.64 -7.60
CA LEU A 65 0.31 -6.23 -7.69
C LEU A 65 -0.55 -6.91 -6.62
N ALA A 66 -0.27 -8.17 -6.30
CA ALA A 66 -0.97 -8.90 -5.24
C ALA A 66 -0.78 -8.26 -3.85
N ASP A 67 0.36 -7.61 -3.64
CA ASP A 67 0.64 -6.87 -2.40
C ASP A 67 -0.18 -5.58 -2.28
N LEU A 68 -0.54 -4.99 -3.43
CA LEU A 68 -1.24 -3.69 -3.53
C LEU A 68 -2.75 -3.83 -3.66
N GLN A 69 -3.26 -5.03 -3.97
CA GLN A 69 -4.70 -5.23 -3.93
C GLN A 69 -5.19 -5.07 -2.48
N PRO A 70 -6.26 -4.29 -2.23
CA PRO A 70 -6.92 -4.38 -0.95
C PRO A 70 -7.24 -5.85 -0.77
N SER A 71 -6.80 -6.45 0.35
CA SER A 71 -7.28 -7.77 0.72
C SER A 71 -8.80 -7.66 0.65
N THR A 72 -9.41 -8.25 -0.37
CA THR A 72 -10.81 -8.63 -0.30
C THR A 72 -10.83 -9.62 0.84
N VAL A 73 -10.95 -9.08 2.06
CA VAL A 73 -11.60 -9.78 3.14
C VAL A 73 -12.93 -10.12 2.49
N TYR A 74 -13.08 -11.37 2.07
CA TYR A 74 -14.39 -11.95 1.98
C TYR A 74 -14.91 -11.79 3.40
N CYS A 75 -15.58 -10.66 3.66
CA CYS A 75 -16.48 -10.60 4.77
C CYS A 75 -17.54 -11.60 4.36
N ASP A 76 -17.44 -12.81 4.89
CA ASP A 76 -18.55 -13.73 5.04
C ASP A 76 -19.58 -13.03 5.95
N VAL A 77 -20.11 -11.88 5.52
CA VAL A 77 -21.34 -11.35 6.08
C VAL A 77 -22.39 -12.23 5.45
N GLU A 78 -22.84 -13.24 6.19
CA GLU A 78 -24.04 -13.96 5.85
C GLU A 78 -25.12 -12.91 5.59
N GLU A 79 -25.80 -13.00 4.44
CA GLU A 79 -26.78 -12.02 3.96
C GLU A 79 -27.87 -11.72 5.02
N ASP A 80 -28.07 -12.64 5.97
CA ASP A 80 -28.95 -12.53 7.14
C ASP A 80 -28.52 -11.45 8.17
N GLU A 81 -27.21 -11.19 8.38
CA GLU A 81 -26.76 -10.15 9.33
C GLU A 81 -27.03 -8.73 8.82
N ILE A 82 -26.86 -8.50 7.52
CA ILE A 82 -27.19 -7.20 6.89
C ILE A 82 -28.69 -6.94 6.97
N ARG A 83 -29.50 -8.00 6.81
CA ARG A 83 -30.96 -7.92 6.90
C ARG A 83 -31.43 -7.53 8.29
N THR A 84 -30.82 -8.09 9.33
CA THR A 84 -31.18 -7.76 10.72
C THR A 84 -30.87 -6.29 11.04
N LEU A 85 -29.73 -5.78 10.58
CA LEU A 85 -29.33 -4.38 10.78
C LEU A 85 -30.16 -3.34 10.01
N LEU A 86 -30.72 -3.71 8.85
CA LEU A 86 -31.53 -2.80 8.02
C LEU A 86 -33.02 -2.80 8.37
N TYR A 87 -33.52 -3.84 9.05
CA TYR A 87 -34.94 -3.99 9.37
C TYR A 87 -35.28 -3.96 10.87
N ASP A 88 -34.30 -3.82 11.77
CA ASP A 88 -34.56 -3.46 13.18
C ASP A 88 -34.71 -1.92 13.36
N VAL A 89 -35.55 -1.32 12.52
CA VAL A 89 -36.18 -0.04 12.82
C VAL A 89 -37.69 -0.25 12.62
N ASP A 90 -38.43 -0.08 13.72
CA ASP A 90 -39.86 -0.31 13.95
C ASP A 90 -40.23 -1.78 14.24
N ILE A 91 -40.59 -2.16 15.49
CA ILE A 91 -41.67 -1.64 16.34
C ILE A 91 -41.34 -1.78 17.84
#